data_AF-A0ABD1U5V7-F1
#
_entry.id   AF-A0ABD1U5V7-F1
#
_cell.length_a   1.000
_cell.length_b   1.000
_cell.length_c   1.000
_cell.angle_alpha   90.00
_cell.angle_beta   90.00
_cell.angle_gamma   90.00
#
_symmetry.space_group_name_H-M   'P 1'
#
loop_
_entity.id
_entity.type
_entity.pdbx_description
1 polymer ?
#
loop_
_entity_poly.entity_id
_entity_poly.type
_entity_poly.pdbx_seq_one_letter_code
_entity_poly.pdbx_strand_id
1 'polypeptide(L)'
;MRPVQNFEQHARHLIEPELSIQARLQMAMEVRDSLEICHTGEYLNFLKCYFRAFSAILYHFTKPQFVDNSEHKLRNIIIEILNRLPHSEVLRPFVQELLKVAMHVLTTDNEENGLICIRIIFDLLRNFRPTLENEVQPFLDFVCKIYQNFRATVSYFFESGAVVAPPPVPASTSGSMGSSFSGDDVKTMEVDQMGLPSSSAGGTAVQLNPSTRSFKVVTESPLVGMFLFQLYGRLVQTNIPHLLPLMVAAISVQGPEKVPAHLKTHFIELKGAQVKTVSFLTYLLKSFADYIKPHEESICKSIVNLLVTCSDLVSIRKELLVALKHVLGTDFRRGLFPLIDTLLDERVLVGTGRACFETLRPLAYSLLAEIVHHVRGDLSLSQLSRIIYLFSSNMHDASLSLSIHTTCARLMLNLVEPIFEKGIDQTTMDEARILLGRILDAFVGKFNTFKRTIPQLLEEAEEGKSRSTLRSKLEVPVQAVLNLSGPVENSKEVGDCKHLIKTLVMGMKTIIWSITHAHIPRSQVSPSAHGTPQQVLASSSSGSSMPQPFKGMREDEVWKASGVLKSGVHCLALFKDKDEERDMIHLFFEYFGYHGATRLNGHVFIVYARAF
;
A
#
# COMPACT_ATOMS: atom_id res chain seq x y z
N MET A 1 -16.41 -15.20 -42.10
CA MET A 1 -16.99 -16.53 -41.79
C MET A 1 -18.51 -16.43 -41.91
N ARG A 2 -19.20 -17.46 -42.39
CA ARG A 2 -20.67 -17.42 -42.55
C ARG A 2 -21.32 -17.60 -41.17
N PRO A 3 -22.33 -16.82 -40.78
CA PRO A 3 -23.02 -17.00 -39.51
C PRO A 3 -23.67 -18.39 -39.45
N VAL A 4 -23.65 -19.04 -38.28
CA VAL A 4 -24.27 -20.37 -38.09
C VAL A 4 -25.77 -20.25 -38.32
N GLN A 5 -26.26 -20.76 -39.46
CA GLN A 5 -27.66 -20.60 -39.88
C GLN A 5 -28.62 -21.58 -39.17
N ASN A 6 -28.13 -22.74 -38.70
CA ASN A 6 -28.93 -23.75 -38.01
C ASN A 6 -28.23 -24.25 -36.74
N PHE A 7 -28.60 -23.66 -35.60
CA PHE A 7 -27.99 -23.97 -34.29
C PHE A 7 -28.20 -25.41 -33.86
N GLU A 8 -29.37 -25.99 -34.14
CA GLU A 8 -29.71 -27.33 -33.69
C GLU A 8 -28.87 -28.39 -34.40
N GLN A 9 -28.70 -28.25 -35.72
CA GLN A 9 -27.90 -29.17 -36.52
C GLN A 9 -26.41 -29.05 -36.15
N HIS A 10 -25.92 -27.83 -36.00
CA HIS A 10 -24.53 -27.57 -35.61
C HIS A 10 -24.23 -28.10 -34.20
N ALA A 11 -25.12 -27.87 -33.22
CA ALA A 11 -24.98 -28.40 -31.87
C ALA A 11 -25.03 -29.94 -31.84
N ARG A 12 -25.85 -30.59 -32.69
CA ARG A 12 -25.88 -32.06 -32.81
C ARG A 12 -24.55 -32.59 -33.33
N HIS A 13 -24.01 -32.01 -34.40
CA HIS A 13 -22.72 -32.43 -34.97
C HIS A 13 -21.58 -32.27 -33.95
N LEU A 14 -21.64 -31.23 -33.11
CA LEU A 14 -20.63 -30.98 -32.07
C LEU A 14 -20.54 -32.11 -31.03
N ILE A 15 -21.64 -32.83 -30.78
CA ILE A 15 -21.75 -33.91 -29.79
C ILE A 15 -21.51 -35.30 -30.44
N GLU A 16 -21.32 -35.40 -31.76
CA GLU A 16 -21.12 -36.69 -32.43
C GLU A 16 -19.89 -37.42 -31.87
N PRO A 17 -19.98 -38.70 -31.47
CA PRO A 17 -18.89 -39.40 -30.79
C PRO A 17 -17.61 -39.51 -31.61
N GLU A 18 -17.74 -39.79 -32.91
CA GLU A 18 -16.60 -40.06 -33.81
C GLU A 18 -15.89 -38.81 -34.30
N LEU A 19 -16.41 -37.63 -33.97
CA LEU A 19 -15.80 -36.38 -34.42
C LEU A 19 -14.42 -36.18 -33.80
N SER A 20 -13.45 -35.72 -34.59
CA SER A 20 -12.11 -35.44 -34.08
C SER A 20 -12.10 -34.21 -33.16
N ILE A 21 -11.17 -34.17 -32.20
CA ILE A 21 -11.01 -33.01 -31.29
C ILE A 21 -10.72 -31.72 -32.08
N GLN A 22 -9.95 -31.84 -33.16
CA GLN A 22 -9.58 -30.71 -34.01
C GLN A 22 -10.78 -30.17 -34.81
N ALA A 23 -11.68 -31.04 -35.26
CA ALA A 23 -12.93 -30.62 -35.88
C ALA A 23 -13.89 -29.97 -34.86
N ARG A 24 -14.02 -30.55 -33.65
CA ARG A 24 -14.78 -29.91 -32.55
C ARG A 24 -14.24 -28.53 -32.21
N LEU A 25 -12.91 -28.36 -32.20
CA LEU A 25 -12.26 -27.08 -31.95
C LEU A 25 -12.64 -26.02 -32.99
N GLN A 26 -12.59 -26.37 -34.28
CA GLN A 26 -13.01 -25.44 -35.35
C GLN A 26 -14.48 -25.02 -35.20
N MET A 27 -15.38 -25.98 -34.96
CA MET A 27 -16.79 -25.66 -34.77
C MET A 27 -17.03 -24.81 -33.51
N ALA A 28 -16.29 -25.04 -32.42
CA ALA A 28 -16.36 -24.19 -31.23
C ALA A 28 -15.86 -22.76 -31.51
N MET A 29 -14.81 -22.60 -32.34
CA MET A 29 -14.32 -21.29 -32.78
C MET A 29 -15.37 -20.54 -33.60
N GLU A 30 -16.07 -21.22 -34.52
CA GLU A 30 -17.16 -20.62 -35.29
C GLU A 30 -18.29 -20.08 -34.39
N VAL A 31 -18.62 -20.81 -33.33
CA VAL A 31 -19.63 -20.37 -32.35
C VAL A 31 -19.13 -19.17 -31.54
N ARG A 32 -17.86 -19.18 -31.09
CA ARG A 32 -17.24 -18.05 -30.39
C ARG A 32 -17.24 -16.79 -31.25
N ASP A 33 -16.94 -16.93 -32.53
CA ASP A 33 -16.86 -15.80 -33.46
C ASP A 33 -18.27 -15.26 -33.83
N SER A 34 -19.31 -16.09 -33.65
CA SER A 34 -20.72 -15.71 -33.87
C SER A 34 -21.47 -15.32 -32.58
N LEU A 35 -20.76 -15.07 -31.48
CA LEU A 35 -21.36 -14.95 -30.14
C LEU A 35 -22.26 -13.71 -29.95
N GLU A 36 -22.16 -12.72 -30.84
CA GLU A 36 -23.02 -11.52 -30.85
C GLU A 36 -24.52 -11.88 -30.88
N ILE A 37 -24.88 -13.05 -31.42
CA ILE A 37 -26.25 -13.56 -31.45
C ILE A 37 -26.89 -13.67 -30.05
N CYS A 38 -26.09 -13.84 -28.99
CA CYS A 38 -26.59 -13.93 -27.61
C CYS A 38 -27.20 -12.61 -27.11
N HIS A 39 -26.98 -11.49 -27.79
CA HIS A 39 -27.57 -10.19 -27.48
C HIS A 39 -28.87 -9.92 -28.25
N THR A 40 -29.33 -10.89 -29.05
CA THR A 40 -30.55 -10.79 -29.86
C THR A 40 -31.70 -11.62 -29.28
N GLY A 41 -32.87 -11.58 -29.90
CA GLY A 41 -34.02 -12.43 -29.53
C GLY A 41 -33.74 -13.94 -29.61
N GLU A 42 -32.69 -14.35 -30.31
CA GLU A 42 -32.30 -15.76 -30.48
C GLU A 42 -31.55 -16.36 -29.28
N TYR A 43 -31.28 -15.57 -28.22
CA TYR A 43 -30.48 -16.01 -27.09
C TYR A 43 -31.02 -17.29 -26.42
N LEU A 44 -32.34 -17.40 -26.25
CA LEU A 44 -32.95 -18.59 -25.66
C LEU A 44 -32.74 -19.83 -26.54
N ASN A 45 -32.85 -19.68 -27.86
CA ASN A 45 -32.65 -20.77 -28.82
C ASN A 45 -31.19 -21.22 -28.84
N PHE A 46 -30.26 -20.26 -28.80
CA PHE A 46 -28.83 -20.52 -28.64
C PHE A 46 -28.56 -21.37 -27.39
N LEU A 47 -29.06 -20.94 -26.22
CA LEU A 47 -28.86 -21.66 -24.96
C LEU A 47 -29.45 -23.08 -25.01
N LYS A 48 -30.68 -23.24 -25.52
CA LYS A 48 -31.32 -24.57 -25.64
C LYS A 48 -30.50 -25.55 -26.47
N CYS A 49 -29.87 -25.09 -27.55
CA CYS A 49 -29.08 -25.93 -28.44
C CYS A 49 -27.68 -26.20 -27.87
N TYR A 50 -26.95 -25.13 -27.53
CA TYR A 50 -25.52 -25.24 -27.25
C TYR A 50 -25.16 -25.51 -25.80
N PHE A 51 -25.99 -25.10 -24.83
CA PHE A 51 -25.63 -25.24 -23.42
C PHE A 51 -25.40 -26.71 -23.03
N ARG A 52 -26.30 -27.60 -23.48
CA ARG A 52 -26.15 -29.05 -23.28
C ARG A 52 -24.95 -29.61 -24.02
N ALA A 53 -24.68 -29.13 -25.24
CA ALA A 53 -23.52 -29.54 -26.02
C ALA A 53 -22.21 -29.20 -25.30
N PHE A 54 -22.06 -27.95 -24.88
CA PHE A 54 -20.90 -27.46 -24.15
C PHE A 54 -20.67 -28.21 -22.84
N SER A 55 -21.74 -28.42 -22.07
CA SER A 55 -21.67 -29.20 -20.82
C SER A 55 -21.22 -30.64 -21.10
N ALA A 56 -21.77 -31.29 -22.12
CA ALA A 56 -21.39 -32.65 -22.48
C ALA A 56 -19.92 -32.74 -22.94
N ILE A 57 -19.41 -31.74 -23.67
CA ILE A 57 -18.01 -31.70 -24.08
C ILE A 57 -17.08 -31.61 -22.87
N LEU A 58 -17.42 -30.75 -21.91
CA LEU A 58 -16.61 -30.56 -20.70
C LEU A 58 -16.64 -31.77 -19.75
N TYR A 59 -17.75 -32.52 -19.70
CA TYR A 59 -17.90 -33.69 -18.82
C TYR A 59 -17.51 -35.03 -19.45
N HIS A 60 -17.81 -35.24 -20.73
CA HIS A 60 -17.81 -36.58 -21.34
C HIS A 60 -16.88 -36.73 -22.53
N PHE A 61 -16.77 -35.72 -23.40
CA PHE A 61 -15.96 -35.84 -24.63
C PHE A 61 -14.51 -35.41 -24.47
N THR A 62 -14.20 -34.62 -23.44
CA THR A 62 -12.84 -34.18 -23.14
C THR A 62 -12.51 -34.45 -21.69
N LYS A 63 -11.23 -34.63 -21.41
CA LYS A 63 -10.65 -34.74 -20.06
C LYS A 63 -9.85 -33.49 -19.74
N PRO A 64 -9.69 -33.14 -18.45
CA PRO A 64 -8.75 -32.11 -18.03
C PRO A 64 -7.36 -32.32 -18.62
N GLN A 65 -6.78 -31.26 -19.17
CA GLN A 65 -5.46 -31.28 -19.83
C GLN A 65 -4.51 -30.35 -19.09
N PHE A 66 -3.26 -30.80 -18.91
CA PHE A 66 -2.20 -30.06 -18.20
C PHE A 66 -1.02 -29.72 -19.12
N VAL A 67 -1.25 -29.75 -20.43
CA VAL A 67 -0.30 -29.40 -21.49
C VAL A 67 -1.04 -28.64 -22.57
N ASP A 68 -0.37 -27.71 -23.24
CA ASP A 68 -0.99 -26.99 -24.37
C ASP A 68 -1.21 -27.91 -25.56
N ASN A 69 -2.43 -28.46 -25.67
CA ASN A 69 -2.86 -29.31 -26.78
C ASN A 69 -4.22 -28.84 -27.33
N SER A 70 -4.66 -29.43 -28.45
CA SER A 70 -5.92 -29.07 -29.09
C SER A 70 -7.14 -29.32 -28.19
N GLU A 71 -7.06 -30.29 -27.28
CA GLU A 71 -8.13 -30.62 -26.33
C GLU A 71 -8.24 -29.56 -25.23
N HIS A 72 -7.11 -29.08 -24.69
CA HIS A 72 -7.05 -27.91 -23.80
C HIS A 72 -7.67 -26.68 -24.48
N LYS A 73 -7.26 -26.38 -25.72
CA LYS A 73 -7.78 -25.25 -26.50
C LYS A 73 -9.30 -25.35 -26.69
N LEU A 74 -9.82 -26.54 -26.97
CA LEU A 74 -11.25 -26.78 -27.11
C LEU A 74 -11.99 -26.48 -25.80
N ARG A 75 -11.51 -27.03 -24.67
CA ARG A 75 -12.09 -26.79 -23.36
C ARG A 75 -12.06 -25.29 -23.00
N ASN A 76 -10.92 -24.64 -23.23
CA ASN A 76 -10.72 -23.23 -22.96
C ASN A 76 -11.72 -22.35 -23.74
N ILE A 77 -11.85 -22.55 -25.05
CA ILE A 77 -12.81 -21.79 -25.88
C ILE A 77 -14.25 -21.99 -25.43
N ILE A 78 -14.63 -23.21 -25.05
CA ILE A 78 -15.99 -23.45 -24.53
C ILE A 78 -16.23 -22.67 -23.25
N ILE A 79 -15.26 -22.64 -22.33
CA ILE A 79 -15.39 -21.90 -21.07
C ILE A 79 -15.39 -20.39 -21.33
N GLU A 80 -14.61 -19.89 -22.31
CA GLU A 80 -14.67 -18.48 -22.74
C GLU A 80 -16.03 -18.10 -23.29
N ILE A 81 -16.65 -18.96 -24.11
CA ILE A 81 -18.02 -18.76 -24.61
C ILE A 81 -18.98 -18.65 -23.43
N LEU A 82 -18.91 -19.58 -22.47
CA LEU A 82 -19.76 -19.57 -21.28
C LEU A 82 -19.56 -18.32 -20.41
N ASN A 83 -18.34 -17.80 -20.31
CA ASN A 83 -18.02 -16.57 -19.57
C ASN A 83 -18.57 -15.29 -20.22
N ARG A 84 -18.83 -15.31 -21.53
CA ARG A 84 -19.32 -14.15 -22.28
C ARG A 84 -20.85 -14.13 -22.44
N LEU A 85 -21.57 -15.07 -21.83
CA LEU A 85 -23.03 -15.13 -21.89
C LEU A 85 -23.68 -13.94 -21.16
N PRO A 86 -24.67 -13.25 -21.76
CA PRO A 86 -25.38 -12.17 -21.09
C PRO A 86 -26.17 -12.63 -19.85
N HIS A 87 -26.00 -11.91 -18.73
CA HIS A 87 -26.72 -12.17 -17.47
C HIS A 87 -28.15 -11.61 -17.49
N SER A 88 -28.98 -12.06 -18.43
CA SER A 88 -30.40 -11.71 -18.52
C SER A 88 -31.29 -12.77 -17.88
N GLU A 89 -32.58 -12.47 -17.68
CA GLU A 89 -33.58 -13.43 -17.17
C GLU A 89 -33.69 -14.69 -18.04
N VAL A 90 -33.31 -14.61 -19.33
CA VAL A 90 -33.29 -15.75 -20.25
C VAL A 90 -32.31 -16.84 -19.80
N LEU A 91 -31.20 -16.46 -19.16
CA LEU A 91 -30.19 -17.39 -18.66
C LEU A 91 -30.67 -18.15 -17.42
N ARG A 92 -31.60 -17.58 -16.65
CA ARG A 92 -32.03 -18.06 -15.32
C ARG A 92 -32.30 -19.57 -15.22
N PRO A 93 -32.96 -20.24 -16.21
CA PRO A 93 -33.19 -21.68 -16.18
C PRO A 93 -31.92 -22.54 -16.26
N PHE A 94 -30.82 -21.99 -16.77
CA PHE A 94 -29.55 -22.68 -16.99
C PHE A 94 -28.51 -22.36 -15.91
N VAL A 95 -28.74 -21.34 -15.08
CA VAL A 95 -27.76 -20.80 -14.14
C VAL A 95 -27.27 -21.84 -13.13
N GLN A 96 -28.14 -22.69 -12.58
CA GLN A 96 -27.73 -23.70 -11.59
C GLN A 96 -26.79 -24.74 -12.22
N GLU A 97 -27.12 -25.23 -13.42
CA GLU A 97 -26.27 -26.18 -14.13
C GLU A 97 -24.96 -25.52 -14.59
N LEU A 98 -25.00 -24.24 -15.00
CA LEU A 98 -23.79 -23.51 -15.40
C LEU A 98 -22.84 -23.35 -14.21
N LEU A 99 -23.37 -23.04 -13.03
CA LEU A 99 -22.59 -22.93 -11.82
C LEU A 99 -21.94 -24.28 -11.45
N LYS A 100 -22.67 -25.40 -11.56
CA LYS A 100 -22.12 -26.74 -11.34
C LYS A 100 -21.03 -27.10 -12.34
N VAL A 101 -21.22 -26.80 -13.63
CA VAL A 101 -20.18 -26.99 -14.67
C VAL A 101 -18.93 -26.17 -14.34
N ALA A 102 -19.10 -24.89 -14.02
CA ALA A 102 -17.97 -24.03 -13.65
C ALA A 102 -17.27 -24.52 -12.38
N MET A 103 -18.01 -24.99 -11.38
CA MET A 103 -17.45 -25.57 -10.16
C MET A 103 -16.66 -26.86 -10.45
N HIS A 104 -17.20 -27.75 -11.27
CA HIS A 104 -16.52 -28.97 -11.67
C HIS A 104 -15.18 -28.65 -12.33
N VAL A 105 -15.18 -27.81 -13.37
CA VAL A 105 -13.97 -27.41 -14.09
C VAL A 105 -12.97 -26.72 -13.16
N LEU A 106 -13.41 -25.83 -12.26
CA LEU A 106 -12.55 -25.18 -11.27
C LEU A 106 -11.82 -26.20 -10.37
N THR A 107 -12.49 -27.28 -9.99
CA THR A 107 -11.89 -28.29 -9.08
C THR A 107 -11.00 -29.30 -9.79
N THR A 108 -11.22 -29.57 -11.08
CA THR A 108 -10.55 -30.68 -11.80
C THR A 108 -9.53 -30.24 -12.85
N ASP A 109 -9.67 -29.03 -13.39
CA ASP A 109 -8.94 -28.58 -14.59
C ASP A 109 -7.71 -27.72 -14.29
N ASN A 110 -7.01 -27.30 -15.34
CA ASN A 110 -5.83 -26.43 -15.24
C ASN A 110 -6.16 -24.99 -14.87
N GLU A 111 -5.14 -24.25 -14.46
CA GLU A 111 -5.26 -22.90 -13.92
C GLU A 111 -5.86 -21.87 -14.88
N GLU A 112 -5.63 -21.99 -16.20
CA GLU A 112 -6.19 -21.04 -17.17
C GLU A 112 -7.71 -21.16 -17.23
N ASN A 113 -8.20 -22.40 -17.31
CA ASN A 113 -9.62 -22.70 -17.28
C ASN A 113 -10.24 -22.36 -15.91
N GLY A 114 -9.54 -22.67 -14.82
CA GLY A 114 -9.97 -22.35 -13.46
C GLY A 114 -10.17 -20.85 -13.21
N LEU A 115 -9.29 -20.00 -13.75
CA LEU A 115 -9.41 -18.54 -13.61
C LEU A 115 -10.67 -17.99 -14.30
N ILE A 116 -11.03 -18.52 -15.47
CA ILE A 116 -12.28 -18.14 -16.14
C ILE A 116 -13.47 -18.67 -15.33
N CYS A 117 -13.42 -19.90 -14.84
CA CYS A 117 -14.49 -20.47 -14.02
C CYS A 117 -14.75 -19.70 -12.73
N ILE A 118 -13.72 -19.17 -12.04
CA ILE A 118 -13.91 -18.30 -10.86
C ILE A 118 -14.69 -17.04 -11.23
N ARG A 119 -14.42 -16.44 -12.39
CA ARG A 119 -15.16 -15.25 -12.87
C ARG A 119 -16.61 -15.57 -13.16
N ILE A 120 -16.87 -16.69 -13.85
CA ILE A 120 -18.24 -17.19 -14.07
C ILE A 120 -18.96 -17.38 -12.74
N ILE A 121 -18.35 -18.10 -11.79
CA ILE A 121 -18.94 -18.37 -10.47
C ILE A 121 -19.26 -17.04 -9.76
N PHE A 122 -18.32 -16.10 -9.73
CA PHE A 122 -18.51 -14.80 -9.11
C PHE A 122 -19.68 -14.01 -9.73
N ASP A 123 -19.74 -13.93 -11.06
CA ASP A 123 -20.78 -13.20 -11.76
C ASP A 123 -22.16 -13.84 -11.60
N LEU A 124 -22.26 -15.18 -11.59
CA LEU A 124 -23.52 -15.87 -11.33
C LEU A 124 -24.03 -15.63 -9.90
N LEU A 125 -23.15 -15.77 -8.90
CA LEU A 125 -23.46 -15.53 -7.50
C LEU A 125 -23.77 -14.04 -7.20
N ARG A 126 -23.26 -13.12 -8.03
CA ARG A 126 -23.63 -11.70 -7.99
C ARG A 126 -25.03 -11.44 -8.52
N ASN A 127 -25.34 -11.93 -9.72
CA ASN A 127 -26.50 -11.48 -10.48
C ASN A 127 -27.79 -12.28 -10.21
N PHE A 128 -27.70 -13.56 -9.79
CA PHE A 128 -28.87 -14.46 -9.70
C PHE A 128 -29.28 -14.83 -8.27
N ARG A 129 -29.26 -13.85 -7.36
CA ARG A 129 -29.70 -14.07 -5.97
C ARG A 129 -31.22 -14.10 -5.83
N PRO A 130 -31.77 -14.83 -4.84
CA PRO A 130 -31.09 -15.70 -3.86
C PRO A 130 -30.92 -17.15 -4.33
N THR A 131 -31.33 -17.48 -5.56
CA THR A 131 -31.49 -18.86 -6.08
C THR A 131 -30.26 -19.77 -5.89
N LEU A 132 -29.06 -19.20 -5.85
CA LEU A 132 -27.79 -19.93 -5.79
C LEU A 132 -27.16 -20.06 -4.39
N GLU A 133 -27.86 -19.68 -3.32
CA GLU A 133 -27.31 -19.71 -1.95
C GLU A 133 -26.79 -21.10 -1.55
N ASN A 134 -27.49 -22.17 -1.92
CA ASN A 134 -27.09 -23.55 -1.62
C ASN A 134 -25.78 -23.98 -2.31
N GLU A 135 -25.42 -23.31 -3.40
CA GLU A 135 -24.23 -23.61 -4.20
C GLU A 135 -23.01 -22.78 -3.76
N VAL A 136 -23.18 -21.91 -2.75
CA VAL A 136 -22.08 -21.11 -2.17
C VAL A 136 -21.14 -21.97 -1.32
N GLN A 137 -21.68 -22.92 -0.55
CA GLN A 137 -20.87 -23.76 0.34
C GLN A 137 -19.82 -24.61 -0.42
N PRO A 138 -20.16 -25.28 -1.55
CA PRO A 138 -19.16 -25.96 -2.37
C PRO A 138 -17.98 -25.09 -2.81
N PHE A 139 -18.24 -23.80 -3.11
CA PHE A 139 -17.16 -22.85 -3.42
C PHE A 139 -16.27 -22.59 -2.21
N LEU A 140 -16.86 -22.34 -1.04
CA LEU A 140 -16.11 -22.12 0.20
C LEU A 140 -15.29 -23.35 0.60
N ASP A 141 -15.83 -24.55 0.40
CA ASP A 141 -15.11 -25.81 0.63
C ASP A 141 -13.90 -25.95 -0.30
N PHE A 142 -14.04 -25.56 -1.58
CA PHE A 142 -12.91 -25.47 -2.50
C PHE A 142 -11.86 -24.45 -2.02
N VAL A 143 -12.29 -23.26 -1.56
CA VAL A 143 -11.37 -22.25 -1.01
C VAL A 143 -10.62 -22.80 0.22
N CYS A 144 -11.31 -23.49 1.13
CA CYS A 144 -10.67 -24.17 2.26
C CYS A 144 -9.61 -25.17 1.77
N LYS A 145 -9.92 -25.98 0.75
CA LYS A 145 -9.02 -26.98 0.19
C LYS A 145 -7.75 -26.38 -0.43
N ILE A 146 -7.85 -25.27 -1.16
CA ILE A 146 -6.65 -24.62 -1.74
C ILE A 146 -5.75 -24.01 -0.65
N TYR A 147 -6.32 -23.46 0.43
CA TYR A 147 -5.53 -22.95 1.55
C TYR A 147 -4.91 -24.07 2.39
N GLN A 148 -5.61 -25.20 2.60
CA GLN A 148 -5.05 -26.40 3.23
C GLN A 148 -3.82 -26.92 2.46
N ASN A 149 -3.89 -26.91 1.12
CA ASN A 149 -2.81 -27.36 0.25
C ASN A 149 -1.75 -26.29 -0.01
N PHE A 150 -1.91 -25.06 0.48
CA PHE A 150 -1.08 -23.91 0.09
C PHE A 150 0.40 -24.17 0.33
N ARG A 151 0.77 -24.68 1.52
CA ARG A 151 2.15 -24.99 1.85
C ARG A 151 2.75 -26.06 0.92
N ALA A 152 1.97 -27.09 0.59
CA ALA A 152 2.41 -28.12 -0.35
C ALA A 152 2.60 -27.56 -1.77
N THR A 153 1.75 -26.61 -2.19
CA THR A 153 1.91 -25.88 -3.46
C THR A 153 3.20 -25.07 -3.47
N VAL A 154 3.56 -24.38 -2.38
CA VAL A 154 4.85 -23.68 -2.26
C VAL A 154 6.03 -24.66 -2.39
N SER A 155 6.02 -25.76 -1.66
CA SER A 155 7.06 -26.79 -1.75
C SER A 155 7.18 -27.38 -3.17
N TYR A 156 6.06 -27.58 -3.88
CA TYR A 156 6.07 -28.09 -5.25
C TYR A 156 6.85 -27.15 -6.20
N PHE A 157 6.59 -25.85 -6.17
CA PHE A 157 7.26 -24.91 -7.07
C PHE A 157 8.70 -24.60 -6.68
N PHE A 158 9.00 -24.48 -5.39
CA PHE A 158 10.29 -23.95 -4.93
C PHE A 158 11.26 -25.03 -4.40
N GLU A 159 10.77 -26.19 -3.95
CA GLU A 159 11.62 -27.29 -3.45
C GLU A 159 11.71 -28.43 -4.48
N SER A 160 10.59 -28.80 -5.13
CA SER A 160 10.59 -29.88 -6.15
C SER A 160 11.00 -29.40 -7.55
N GLY A 161 10.68 -28.14 -7.90
CA GLY A 161 11.12 -27.52 -9.17
C GLY A 161 12.64 -27.30 -9.27
N ALA A 162 13.35 -27.29 -8.14
CA ALA A 162 14.82 -27.15 -8.09
C ALA A 162 15.56 -28.39 -8.63
N VAL A 163 14.88 -29.55 -8.77
CA VAL A 163 15.50 -30.82 -9.15
C VAL A 163 15.62 -30.99 -10.68
N VAL A 164 14.99 -30.12 -11.48
CA VAL A 164 14.99 -30.21 -12.96
C VAL A 164 15.97 -29.21 -13.62
N ALA A 165 16.87 -28.58 -12.86
CA ALA A 165 17.96 -27.83 -13.47
C ALA A 165 18.88 -28.79 -14.26
N PRO A 166 19.16 -28.56 -15.56
CA PRO A 166 20.11 -29.39 -16.28
C PRO A 166 21.49 -29.28 -15.60
N PRO A 167 22.27 -30.37 -15.54
CA PRO A 167 23.61 -30.32 -14.97
C PRO A 167 24.47 -29.33 -15.78
N PRO A 168 25.36 -28.56 -15.13
CA PRO A 168 26.29 -27.70 -15.84
C PRO A 168 27.23 -28.56 -16.68
N VAL A 169 27.23 -28.33 -17.99
CA VAL A 169 28.22 -28.91 -18.91
C VAL A 169 29.64 -28.47 -18.48
N PRO A 170 30.61 -29.39 -18.39
CA PRO A 170 31.96 -29.05 -17.98
C PRO A 170 32.68 -28.25 -19.07
N ALA A 171 33.42 -27.24 -18.63
CA ALA A 171 34.23 -26.36 -19.47
C ALA A 171 35.31 -27.14 -20.25
N SER A 172 35.39 -26.91 -21.56
CA SER A 172 36.54 -27.28 -22.39
C SER A 172 37.42 -26.06 -22.65
N THR A 173 38.64 -26.13 -22.14
CA THR A 173 39.75 -25.19 -22.27
C THR A 173 40.47 -25.30 -23.61
N SER A 174 40.66 -24.14 -24.28
CA SER A 174 41.76 -23.78 -25.20
C SER A 174 41.36 -22.46 -25.87
N GLY A 175 42.06 -21.33 -25.87
CA GLY A 175 43.43 -20.95 -25.55
C GLY A 175 43.80 -19.83 -26.55
N SER A 176 44.25 -18.65 -26.08
CA SER A 176 45.06 -17.62 -26.77
C SER A 176 44.56 -16.16 -26.64
N MET A 177 45.11 -15.47 -25.64
CA MET A 177 45.93 -14.24 -25.72
C MET A 177 45.60 -13.18 -26.81
N GLY A 178 45.31 -11.94 -26.38
CA GLY A 178 45.27 -10.76 -27.27
C GLY A 178 44.65 -9.46 -26.70
N SER A 179 45.41 -8.78 -25.84
CA SER A 179 45.44 -7.34 -25.47
C SER A 179 44.31 -6.33 -25.80
N SER A 180 44.06 -5.44 -24.81
CA SER A 180 44.09 -3.96 -24.91
C SER A 180 42.82 -3.12 -25.18
N PHE A 181 42.55 -2.26 -24.17
CA PHE A 181 42.14 -0.83 -24.21
C PHE A 181 40.72 -0.37 -24.66
N SER A 182 40.07 0.33 -23.72
CA SER A 182 39.36 1.62 -23.79
C SER A 182 38.01 1.79 -24.51
N GLY A 183 37.09 2.45 -23.78
CA GLY A 183 36.41 3.66 -24.30
C GLY A 183 34.88 3.63 -24.42
N ASP A 184 34.23 4.41 -23.54
CA ASP A 184 33.04 5.26 -23.72
C ASP A 184 31.74 4.79 -24.39
N ASP A 185 30.66 5.03 -23.62
CA ASP A 185 29.39 5.67 -23.99
C ASP A 185 28.78 5.39 -25.38
N VAL A 186 27.59 4.77 -25.40
CA VAL A 186 26.40 5.34 -26.06
C VAL A 186 25.12 4.80 -25.41
N LYS A 187 24.25 5.75 -25.08
CA LYS A 187 22.88 5.65 -24.60
C LYS A 187 21.94 5.39 -25.79
N THR A 188 21.11 4.35 -25.75
CA THR A 188 19.98 4.19 -26.69
C THR A 188 18.67 3.95 -25.94
N MET A 189 17.70 4.78 -26.32
CA MET A 189 16.30 4.77 -25.89
C MET A 189 15.62 3.46 -26.32
N GLU A 190 14.88 2.82 -25.41
CA GLU A 190 13.90 1.80 -25.77
C GLU A 190 12.50 2.42 -25.77
N VAL A 191 11.90 2.36 -26.95
CA VAL A 191 10.53 2.74 -27.27
C VAL A 191 9.62 1.55 -26.95
N ASP A 192 8.53 1.85 -26.23
CA ASP A 192 7.37 0.98 -26.04
C ASP A 192 6.88 0.42 -27.38
N GLN A 193 6.91 -0.91 -27.54
CA GLN A 193 6.10 -1.58 -28.55
C GLN A 193 5.61 -2.95 -28.05
N MET A 194 4.30 -3.00 -27.85
CA MET A 194 3.46 -4.18 -27.72
C MET A 194 3.81 -5.21 -28.82
N GLY A 195 4.32 -6.39 -28.44
CA GLY A 195 4.71 -7.43 -29.39
C GLY A 195 4.48 -8.83 -28.81
N LEU A 196 3.65 -9.62 -29.48
CA LEU A 196 3.46 -11.05 -29.22
C LEU A 196 4.80 -11.80 -29.34
N PRO A 197 5.12 -12.78 -28.47
CA PRO A 197 6.28 -13.62 -28.70
C PRO A 197 5.95 -14.65 -29.79
N SER A 198 6.54 -14.43 -30.97
CA SER A 198 6.69 -15.46 -31.98
C SER A 198 7.81 -16.41 -31.58
N SER A 199 7.53 -17.69 -31.77
CA SER A 199 8.28 -18.88 -31.41
C SER A 199 9.74 -18.90 -31.87
N SER A 200 10.66 -19.19 -30.95
CA SER A 200 11.92 -19.86 -31.25
C SER A 200 11.92 -21.24 -30.60
N ALA A 201 12.18 -22.25 -31.43
CA ALA A 201 11.98 -23.67 -31.15
C ALA A 201 13.07 -24.25 -30.23
N GLY A 202 12.61 -24.89 -29.15
CA GLY A 202 13.38 -25.71 -28.22
C GLY A 202 12.41 -26.33 -27.21
N GLY A 203 11.79 -27.45 -27.58
CA GLY A 203 10.59 -27.99 -26.94
C GLY A 203 10.79 -28.48 -25.50
N THR A 204 10.25 -27.71 -24.56
CA THR A 204 9.53 -28.24 -23.40
C THR A 204 8.10 -27.75 -23.54
N ALA A 205 7.14 -28.67 -23.70
CA ALA A 205 5.72 -28.33 -23.70
C ALA A 205 5.41 -27.50 -22.44
N VAL A 206 4.74 -26.36 -22.59
CA VAL A 206 4.32 -25.53 -21.45
C VAL A 206 3.41 -26.39 -20.57
N GLN A 207 3.91 -26.81 -19.41
CA GLN A 207 3.15 -27.60 -18.45
C GLN A 207 2.23 -26.65 -17.68
N LEU A 208 0.92 -26.88 -17.78
CA LEU A 208 -0.10 -26.09 -17.12
C LEU A 208 -0.34 -26.65 -15.72
N ASN A 209 -0.40 -25.76 -14.72
CA ASN A 209 -0.63 -26.19 -13.34
C ASN A 209 -2.09 -26.51 -13.10
N PRO A 210 -2.42 -27.49 -12.23
CA PRO A 210 -3.79 -27.69 -11.78
C PRO A 210 -4.34 -26.46 -11.05
N SER A 211 -5.63 -26.17 -11.21
CA SER A 211 -6.31 -25.07 -10.50
C SER A 211 -6.18 -25.16 -8.98
N THR A 212 -6.15 -26.39 -8.45
CA THR A 212 -5.95 -26.67 -7.02
C THR A 212 -4.55 -26.33 -6.49
N ARG A 213 -3.58 -26.08 -7.40
CA ARG A 213 -2.19 -25.73 -7.11
C ARG A 213 -1.77 -24.47 -7.87
N SER A 214 -2.64 -23.47 -7.99
CA SER A 214 -2.33 -22.20 -8.64
C SER A 214 -2.41 -21.01 -7.68
N PHE A 215 -1.32 -20.25 -7.59
CA PHE A 215 -1.30 -19.00 -6.83
C PHE A 215 -2.25 -17.95 -7.44
N LYS A 216 -2.48 -17.97 -8.75
CA LYS A 216 -3.43 -17.05 -9.41
C LYS A 216 -4.87 -17.31 -8.96
N VAL A 217 -5.25 -18.58 -8.84
CA VAL A 217 -6.56 -18.98 -8.29
C VAL A 217 -6.71 -18.50 -6.83
N VAL A 218 -5.66 -18.66 -6.02
CA VAL A 218 -5.64 -18.16 -4.63
C VAL A 218 -5.72 -16.63 -4.60
N THR A 219 -5.17 -15.93 -5.59
CA THR A 219 -5.19 -14.45 -5.66
C THR A 219 -6.62 -13.90 -5.87
N GLU A 220 -7.45 -14.58 -6.69
CA GLU A 220 -8.83 -14.14 -6.97
C GLU A 220 -9.83 -14.60 -5.89
N SER A 221 -9.55 -15.69 -5.19
CA SER A 221 -10.46 -16.31 -4.22
C SER A 221 -10.89 -15.39 -3.04
N PRO A 222 -10.00 -14.58 -2.42
CA PRO A 222 -10.36 -13.67 -1.33
C PRO A 222 -11.40 -12.61 -1.71
N LEU A 223 -11.35 -12.10 -2.94
CA LEU A 223 -12.32 -11.10 -3.42
C LEU A 223 -13.72 -11.72 -3.49
N VAL A 224 -13.82 -12.93 -4.05
CA VAL A 224 -15.07 -13.69 -4.12
C VAL A 224 -15.55 -14.03 -2.71
N GLY A 225 -14.67 -14.50 -1.83
CA GLY A 225 -15.02 -14.80 -0.43
C GLY A 225 -15.55 -13.58 0.34
N MET A 226 -14.88 -12.43 0.20
CA MET A 226 -15.34 -11.16 0.78
C MET A 226 -16.76 -10.81 0.33
N PHE A 227 -16.99 -10.90 -0.97
CA PHE A 227 -18.28 -10.62 -1.56
C PHE A 227 -19.34 -11.60 -1.05
N LEU A 228 -19.07 -12.91 -1.03
CA LEU A 228 -20.01 -13.91 -0.52
C LEU A 228 -20.39 -13.68 0.93
N PHE A 229 -19.43 -13.31 1.78
CA PHE A 229 -19.69 -13.00 3.18
C PHE A 229 -20.48 -11.70 3.39
N GLN A 230 -20.36 -10.71 2.50
CA GLN A 230 -21.22 -9.51 2.50
C GLN A 230 -22.68 -9.83 2.19
N LEU A 231 -22.92 -10.90 1.43
CA LEU A 231 -24.24 -11.25 0.91
C LEU A 231 -24.96 -12.26 1.80
N TYR A 232 -24.22 -13.27 2.23
CA TYR A 232 -24.70 -14.40 2.99
C TYR A 232 -24.06 -14.36 4.37
N GLY A 233 -24.40 -13.34 5.16
CA GLY A 233 -23.80 -13.12 6.49
C GLY A 233 -23.90 -14.33 7.43
N ARG A 234 -24.88 -15.22 7.23
CA ARG A 234 -25.03 -16.48 7.99
C ARG A 234 -23.87 -17.44 7.79
N LEU A 235 -23.30 -17.50 6.58
CA LEU A 235 -22.18 -18.38 6.23
C LEU A 235 -20.87 -17.95 6.90
N VAL A 236 -20.78 -16.72 7.39
CA VAL A 236 -19.58 -16.20 8.04
C VAL A 236 -19.29 -16.97 9.32
N GLN A 237 -20.30 -17.10 10.19
CA GLN A 237 -20.14 -17.71 11.52
C GLN A 237 -19.76 -19.20 11.43
N THR A 238 -20.19 -19.89 10.37
CA THR A 238 -19.88 -21.31 10.16
C THR A 238 -18.50 -21.53 9.52
N ASN A 239 -18.13 -20.69 8.55
CA ASN A 239 -16.94 -20.92 7.72
C ASN A 239 -15.67 -20.20 8.23
N ILE A 240 -15.77 -19.01 8.82
CA ILE A 240 -14.60 -18.24 9.30
C ILE A 240 -13.74 -19.01 10.31
N PRO A 241 -14.31 -19.73 11.30
CA PRO A 241 -13.49 -20.49 12.27
C PRO A 241 -12.56 -21.51 11.61
N HIS A 242 -12.94 -22.04 10.45
CA HIS A 242 -12.16 -23.02 9.69
C HIS A 242 -11.22 -22.37 8.68
N LEU A 243 -11.70 -21.31 7.99
CA LEU A 243 -10.96 -20.65 6.92
C LEU A 243 -9.85 -19.72 7.43
N LEU A 244 -10.10 -19.01 8.53
CA LEU A 244 -9.18 -17.99 9.05
C LEU A 244 -7.82 -18.59 9.46
N PRO A 245 -7.74 -19.70 10.25
CA PRO A 245 -6.45 -20.30 10.58
C PRO A 245 -5.65 -20.74 9.35
N LEU A 246 -6.33 -21.25 8.31
CA LEU A 246 -5.69 -21.66 7.06
C LEU A 246 -5.09 -20.47 6.30
N MET A 247 -5.82 -19.35 6.24
CA MET A 247 -5.34 -18.12 5.63
C MET A 247 -4.16 -17.52 6.41
N VAL A 248 -4.22 -17.51 7.74
CA VAL A 248 -3.11 -17.04 8.60
C VAL A 248 -1.87 -17.93 8.41
N ALA A 249 -2.04 -19.24 8.32
CA ALA A 249 -0.94 -20.16 8.01
C ALA A 249 -0.34 -19.88 6.63
N ALA A 250 -1.18 -19.63 5.61
CA ALA A 250 -0.74 -19.35 4.24
C ALA A 250 0.08 -18.05 4.10
N ILE A 251 -0.34 -16.97 4.75
CA ILE A 251 0.42 -15.70 4.74
C ILE A 251 1.74 -15.81 5.52
N SER A 252 1.84 -16.75 6.45
CA SER A 252 3.03 -16.98 7.27
C SER A 252 4.08 -17.87 6.57
N VAL A 253 3.73 -18.51 5.45
CA VAL A 253 4.67 -19.34 4.70
C VAL A 253 5.78 -18.47 4.11
N GLN A 254 7.01 -18.78 4.48
CA GLN A 254 8.19 -18.13 3.91
C GLN A 254 8.55 -18.80 2.58
N GLY A 255 8.78 -17.96 1.56
CA GLY A 255 9.36 -18.42 0.29
C GLY A 255 10.89 -18.49 0.38
N PRO A 256 11.58 -19.01 -0.65
CA PRO A 256 13.03 -19.09 -0.66
C PRO A 256 13.69 -17.70 -0.64
N GLU A 257 14.75 -17.53 0.15
CA GLU A 257 15.50 -16.26 0.26
C GLU A 257 16.19 -15.87 -1.05
N LYS A 258 16.67 -16.86 -1.81
CA LYS A 258 17.29 -16.67 -3.12
C LYS A 258 16.43 -17.32 -4.19
N VAL A 259 15.77 -16.49 -4.99
CA VAL A 259 14.88 -16.95 -6.06
C VAL A 259 15.65 -17.00 -7.38
N PRO A 260 15.80 -18.19 -8.00
CA PRO A 260 16.34 -18.32 -9.35
C PRO A 260 15.55 -17.49 -10.37
N ALA A 261 16.20 -17.00 -11.43
CA ALA A 261 15.55 -16.14 -12.43
C ALA A 261 14.28 -16.75 -13.05
N HIS A 262 14.28 -18.07 -13.29
CA HIS A 262 13.14 -18.79 -13.86
C HIS A 262 11.95 -18.96 -12.89
N LEU A 263 12.15 -18.84 -11.57
CA LEU A 263 11.09 -18.93 -10.55
C LEU A 263 10.59 -17.55 -10.08
N LYS A 264 11.14 -16.45 -10.62
CA LYS A 264 10.75 -15.09 -10.22
C LYS A 264 9.26 -14.84 -10.44
N THR A 265 8.70 -15.30 -11.56
CA THR A 265 7.27 -15.14 -11.86
C THR A 265 6.40 -15.85 -10.81
N HIS A 266 6.70 -17.11 -10.50
CA HIS A 266 5.97 -17.86 -9.46
C HIS A 266 6.15 -17.26 -8.07
N PHE A 267 7.31 -16.68 -7.77
CA PHE A 267 7.52 -15.97 -6.51
C PHE A 267 6.69 -14.69 -6.42
N ILE A 268 6.58 -13.93 -7.51
CA ILE A 268 5.69 -12.77 -7.60
C ILE A 268 4.23 -13.21 -7.41
N GLU A 269 3.81 -14.30 -8.05
CA GLU A 269 2.46 -14.86 -7.91
C GLU A 269 2.19 -15.33 -6.47
N LEU A 270 3.14 -16.00 -5.82
CA LEU A 270 3.07 -16.37 -4.40
C LEU A 270 2.84 -15.13 -3.53
N LYS A 271 3.66 -14.08 -3.71
CA LYS A 271 3.53 -12.85 -2.93
C LYS A 271 2.20 -12.16 -3.22
N GLY A 272 1.77 -12.10 -4.48
CA GLY A 272 0.46 -11.56 -4.87
C GLY A 272 -0.69 -12.28 -4.15
N ALA A 273 -0.66 -13.61 -4.13
CA ALA A 273 -1.64 -14.42 -3.43
C ALA A 273 -1.67 -14.11 -1.92
N GLN A 274 -0.50 -14.10 -1.26
CA GLN A 274 -0.39 -13.77 0.16
C GLN A 274 -0.92 -12.35 0.47
N VAL A 275 -0.60 -11.36 -0.36
CA VAL A 275 -1.07 -9.97 -0.17
C VAL A 275 -2.59 -9.84 -0.37
N LYS A 276 -3.19 -10.58 -1.32
CA LYS A 276 -4.66 -10.63 -1.45
C LYS A 276 -5.32 -11.32 -0.27
N THR A 277 -4.73 -12.39 0.25
CA THR A 277 -5.20 -13.03 1.48
C THR A 277 -5.12 -12.06 2.67
N VAL A 278 -4.02 -11.33 2.83
CA VAL A 278 -3.88 -10.26 3.84
C VAL A 278 -4.96 -9.21 3.67
N SER A 279 -5.22 -8.74 2.44
CA SER A 279 -6.25 -7.74 2.17
C SER A 279 -7.62 -8.20 2.67
N PHE A 280 -7.97 -9.46 2.43
CA PHE A 280 -9.19 -10.06 2.96
C PHE A 280 -9.20 -10.20 4.49
N LEU A 281 -8.09 -10.63 5.10
CA LEU A 281 -7.96 -10.66 6.55
C LEU A 281 -8.14 -9.26 7.17
N THR A 282 -7.61 -8.21 6.52
CA THR A 282 -7.80 -6.83 6.99
C THR A 282 -9.24 -6.34 6.91
N TYR A 283 -10.01 -6.82 5.92
CA TYR A 283 -11.44 -6.57 5.84
C TYR A 283 -12.18 -7.17 7.05
N LEU A 284 -11.81 -8.38 7.46
CA LEU A 284 -12.43 -9.06 8.61
C LEU A 284 -12.11 -8.39 9.95
N LEU A 285 -11.02 -7.61 10.07
CA LEU A 285 -10.59 -6.97 11.33
C LEU A 285 -11.67 -6.10 11.97
N LYS A 286 -12.51 -5.44 11.17
CA LYS A 286 -13.54 -4.53 11.70
C LYS A 286 -14.82 -5.24 12.15
N SER A 287 -15.27 -6.24 11.39
CA SER A 287 -16.57 -6.88 11.61
C SER A 287 -16.51 -8.16 12.43
N PHE A 288 -15.34 -8.82 12.51
CA PHE A 288 -15.16 -10.14 13.10
C PHE A 288 -13.91 -10.20 13.99
N ALA A 289 -13.69 -9.14 14.76
CA ALA A 289 -12.50 -8.95 15.59
C ALA A 289 -12.25 -10.11 16.57
N ASP A 290 -13.30 -10.70 17.15
CA ASP A 290 -13.19 -11.78 18.14
C ASP A 290 -12.49 -13.03 17.58
N TYR A 291 -12.72 -13.36 16.31
CA TYR A 291 -12.08 -14.49 15.65
C TYR A 291 -10.61 -14.22 15.28
N ILE A 292 -10.24 -12.95 15.08
CA ILE A 292 -8.88 -12.56 14.67
C ILE A 292 -7.95 -12.34 15.85
N LYS A 293 -8.50 -11.95 17.00
CA LYS A 293 -7.73 -11.67 18.23
C LYS A 293 -6.69 -12.74 18.59
N PRO A 294 -6.94 -14.06 18.46
CA PRO A 294 -5.92 -15.09 18.72
C PRO A 294 -4.74 -15.08 17.75
N HIS A 295 -4.89 -14.46 16.57
CA HIS A 295 -3.94 -14.48 15.46
C HIS A 295 -3.30 -13.10 15.18
N GLU A 296 -3.57 -12.08 16.00
CA GLU A 296 -3.11 -10.69 15.83
C GLU A 296 -1.60 -10.61 15.54
N GLU A 297 -0.79 -11.22 16.40
CA GLU A 297 0.67 -11.14 16.31
C GLU A 297 1.20 -11.83 15.05
N SER A 298 0.62 -12.97 14.68
CA SER A 298 1.00 -13.71 13.47
C SER A 298 0.67 -12.92 12.20
N ILE A 299 -0.48 -12.24 12.17
CA ILE A 299 -0.88 -11.40 11.03
C ILE A 299 0.07 -10.20 10.92
N CYS A 300 0.33 -9.49 12.02
CA CYS A 300 1.24 -8.34 12.03
C CYS A 300 2.65 -8.73 11.57
N LYS A 301 3.22 -9.81 12.13
CA LYS A 301 4.53 -10.35 11.71
C LYS A 301 4.55 -10.72 10.23
N SER A 302 3.49 -11.37 9.74
CA SER A 302 3.39 -11.76 8.33
C SER A 302 3.35 -10.55 7.39
N ILE A 303 2.59 -9.50 7.72
CA ILE A 303 2.54 -8.28 6.90
C ILE A 303 3.93 -7.63 6.80
N VAL A 304 4.64 -7.50 7.92
CA VAL A 304 5.99 -6.91 7.93
C VAL A 304 6.99 -7.80 7.17
N ASN A 305 6.95 -9.12 7.37
CA ASN A 305 7.79 -10.05 6.63
C ASN A 305 7.51 -10.00 5.12
N LEU A 306 6.26 -9.82 4.71
CA LEU A 306 5.89 -9.64 3.30
C LEU A 306 6.46 -8.33 2.74
N LEU A 307 6.46 -7.23 3.51
CA LEU A 307 7.10 -5.98 3.08
C LEU A 307 8.62 -6.13 2.88
N VAL A 308 9.29 -6.85 3.79
CA VAL A 308 10.74 -7.12 3.68
C VAL A 308 11.06 -8.01 2.47
N THR A 309 10.23 -9.02 2.20
CA THR A 309 10.52 -10.05 1.19
C THR A 309 9.89 -9.79 -0.18
N CYS A 310 9.02 -8.79 -0.34
CA CYS A 310 8.36 -8.51 -1.60
C CYS A 310 9.29 -7.82 -2.61
N SER A 311 9.15 -8.22 -3.88
CA SER A 311 9.78 -7.54 -5.02
C SER A 311 9.31 -6.08 -5.15
N ASP A 312 10.04 -5.28 -5.92
CA ASP A 312 9.72 -3.87 -6.21
C ASP A 312 8.53 -3.70 -7.19
N LEU A 313 7.39 -4.34 -6.87
CA LEU A 313 6.13 -4.18 -7.60
C LEU A 313 5.23 -3.20 -6.86
N VAL A 314 4.91 -2.10 -7.55
CA VAL A 314 4.11 -0.99 -6.99
C VAL A 314 2.75 -1.47 -6.48
N SER A 315 2.06 -2.34 -7.22
CA SER A 315 0.73 -2.84 -6.86
C SER A 315 0.75 -3.63 -5.54
N ILE A 316 1.65 -4.60 -5.41
CA ILE A 316 1.78 -5.45 -4.22
C ILE A 316 2.16 -4.60 -3.00
N ARG A 317 3.17 -3.73 -3.13
CA ARG A 317 3.62 -2.85 -2.03
C ARG A 317 2.52 -1.88 -1.59
N LYS A 318 1.80 -1.27 -2.53
CA LYS A 318 0.65 -0.39 -2.21
C LYS A 318 -0.40 -1.12 -1.38
N GLU A 319 -0.76 -2.34 -1.76
CA GLU A 319 -1.75 -3.14 -1.03
C GLU A 319 -1.27 -3.49 0.39
N LEU A 320 0.01 -3.82 0.57
CA LEU A 320 0.59 -4.04 1.91
C LEU A 320 0.57 -2.78 2.78
N LEU A 321 0.88 -1.60 2.22
CA LEU A 321 0.80 -0.33 2.94
C LEU A 321 -0.65 -0.01 3.35
N VAL A 322 -1.62 -0.28 2.48
CA VAL A 322 -3.05 -0.14 2.80
C VAL A 322 -3.47 -1.13 3.88
N ALA A 323 -2.99 -2.38 3.83
CA ALA A 323 -3.25 -3.39 4.86
C ALA A 323 -2.70 -2.97 6.23
N LEU A 324 -1.46 -2.46 6.29
CA LEU A 324 -0.89 -1.89 7.52
C LEU A 324 -1.76 -0.74 8.06
N LYS A 325 -2.23 0.16 7.17
CA LYS A 325 -3.13 1.26 7.56
C LYS A 325 -4.42 0.73 8.20
N HIS A 326 -5.00 -0.32 7.65
CA HIS A 326 -6.20 -0.95 8.23
C HIS A 326 -5.92 -1.55 9.61
N VAL A 327 -4.79 -2.23 9.80
CA VAL A 327 -4.40 -2.78 11.11
C VAL A 327 -4.23 -1.66 12.14
N LEU A 328 -3.58 -0.55 11.77
CA LEU A 328 -3.40 0.59 12.69
C LEU A 328 -4.72 1.24 13.13
N GLY A 329 -5.72 1.25 12.25
CA GLY A 329 -7.06 1.76 12.56
C GLY A 329 -7.89 0.88 13.50
N THR A 330 -7.32 -0.18 14.06
CA THR A 330 -7.99 -1.15 14.94
C THR A 330 -7.21 -1.34 16.25
N ASP A 331 -7.76 -2.12 17.19
CA ASP A 331 -7.10 -2.44 18.45
C ASP A 331 -5.92 -3.41 18.29
N PHE A 332 -5.80 -4.05 17.11
CA PHE A 332 -4.72 -4.96 16.72
C PHE A 332 -3.39 -4.26 16.41
N ARG A 333 -3.35 -2.93 16.53
CA ARG A 333 -2.14 -2.13 16.31
C ARG A 333 -0.99 -2.49 17.25
N ARG A 334 -1.28 -3.07 18.41
CA ARG A 334 -0.28 -3.46 19.42
C ARG A 334 0.68 -4.53 18.89
N GLY A 335 0.19 -5.45 18.05
CA GLY A 335 1.04 -6.44 17.37
C GLY A 335 2.12 -5.85 16.46
N LEU A 336 2.01 -4.58 16.04
CA LEU A 336 3.02 -3.90 15.22
C LEU A 336 4.17 -3.29 16.04
N PHE A 337 4.00 -3.11 17.35
CA PHE A 337 4.93 -2.34 18.17
C PHE A 337 6.32 -2.99 18.25
N PRO A 338 6.45 -4.33 18.42
CA PRO A 338 7.74 -5.00 18.40
C PRO A 338 8.46 -4.96 17.04
N LEU A 339 7.76 -4.57 15.96
CA LEU A 339 8.25 -4.58 14.58
C LEU A 339 8.63 -3.18 14.06
N ILE A 340 8.57 -2.17 14.92
CA ILE A 340 8.78 -0.76 14.55
C ILE A 340 10.16 -0.52 13.97
N ASP A 341 11.21 -1.12 14.53
CA ASP A 341 12.57 -0.88 14.04
C ASP A 341 12.74 -1.29 12.57
N THR A 342 12.04 -2.34 12.16
CA THR A 342 11.97 -2.78 10.76
C THR A 342 11.10 -1.83 9.91
N LEU A 343 9.98 -1.35 10.46
CA LEU A 343 9.08 -0.42 9.77
C LEU A 343 9.65 1.01 9.64
N LEU A 344 10.61 1.39 10.48
CA LEU A 344 11.33 2.66 10.40
C LEU A 344 12.38 2.68 9.28
N ASP A 345 12.62 1.56 8.61
CA ASP A 345 13.46 1.52 7.41
C ASP A 345 12.65 1.90 6.16
N GLU A 346 12.99 3.05 5.59
CA GLU A 346 12.40 3.56 4.35
C GLU A 346 12.51 2.56 3.19
N ARG A 347 13.62 1.80 3.12
CA ARG A 347 13.85 0.81 2.08
C ARG A 347 12.89 -0.37 2.19
N VAL A 348 12.49 -0.72 3.41
CA VAL A 348 11.52 -1.79 3.65
C VAL A 348 10.12 -1.36 3.25
N LEU A 349 9.71 -0.14 3.64
CA LEU A 349 8.37 0.38 3.34
C LEU A 349 8.17 0.68 1.85
N VAL A 350 9.08 1.45 1.26
CA VAL A 350 8.93 1.98 -0.10
C VAL A 350 9.48 1.00 -1.14
N GLY A 351 10.54 0.27 -0.81
CA GLY A 351 11.27 -0.58 -1.74
C GLY A 351 12.46 0.13 -2.39
N THR A 352 13.23 -0.61 -3.19
CA THR A 352 14.42 -0.10 -3.89
C THR A 352 14.13 0.35 -5.32
N GLY A 353 12.96 0.02 -5.85
CA GLY A 353 12.58 0.32 -7.22
C GLY A 353 12.15 1.77 -7.40
N ARG A 354 12.65 2.43 -8.45
CA ARG A 354 12.35 3.83 -8.75
C ARG A 354 10.86 4.12 -8.89
N ALA A 355 10.11 3.27 -9.59
CA ALA A 355 8.67 3.42 -9.73
C ALA A 355 7.93 3.33 -8.39
N CYS A 356 8.36 2.44 -7.49
CA CYS A 356 7.81 2.35 -6.14
C CYS A 356 8.16 3.61 -5.33
N PHE A 357 9.39 4.10 -5.46
CA PHE A 357 9.86 5.29 -4.78
C PHE A 357 9.09 6.57 -5.17
N GLU A 358 8.85 6.79 -6.46
CA GLU A 358 8.11 7.98 -6.89
C GLU A 358 6.62 7.91 -6.51
N THR A 359 6.01 6.73 -6.53
CA THR A 359 4.56 6.58 -6.34
C THR A 359 4.12 6.35 -4.89
N LEU A 360 4.90 5.62 -4.09
CA LEU A 360 4.48 5.15 -2.75
C LEU A 360 4.95 6.02 -1.59
N ARG A 361 5.94 6.91 -1.78
CA ARG A 361 6.47 7.79 -0.73
C ARG A 361 5.38 8.55 0.06
N PRO A 362 4.39 9.20 -0.57
CA PRO A 362 3.33 9.90 0.16
C PRO A 362 2.56 9.00 1.13
N LEU A 363 2.21 7.79 0.67
CA LEU A 363 1.46 6.82 1.46
C LEU A 363 2.32 6.25 2.59
N ALA A 364 3.57 5.87 2.28
CA ALA A 364 4.50 5.29 3.25
C ALA A 364 4.81 6.27 4.38
N TYR A 365 5.07 7.55 4.09
CA TYR A 365 5.38 8.54 5.11
C TYR A 365 4.18 8.94 5.96
N SER A 366 2.99 9.05 5.36
CA SER A 366 1.76 9.26 6.12
C SER A 366 1.52 8.09 7.09
N LEU A 367 1.68 6.86 6.60
CA LEU A 367 1.53 5.66 7.41
C LEU A 367 2.57 5.61 8.54
N LEU A 368 3.84 5.88 8.23
CA LEU A 368 4.90 5.88 9.22
C LEU A 368 4.65 6.93 10.31
N ALA A 369 4.16 8.11 9.93
CA ALA A 369 3.78 9.14 10.89
C ALA A 369 2.63 8.67 11.80
N GLU A 370 1.61 8.01 11.23
CA GLU A 370 0.52 7.42 12.00
C GLU A 370 1.05 6.34 12.98
N ILE A 371 1.93 5.43 12.54
CA ILE A 371 2.54 4.39 13.42
C ILE A 371 3.26 5.04 14.59
N VAL A 372 4.19 5.95 14.30
CA VAL A 372 5.00 6.63 15.32
C VAL A 372 4.12 7.40 16.29
N HIS A 373 3.06 8.06 15.80
CA HIS A 373 2.12 8.76 16.68
C HIS A 373 1.47 7.81 17.68
N HIS A 374 1.06 6.61 17.27
CA HIS A 374 0.42 5.65 18.18
C HIS A 374 1.38 5.08 19.22
N VAL A 375 2.66 4.89 18.87
CA VAL A 375 3.63 4.20 19.74
C VAL A 375 4.53 5.15 20.53
N ARG A 376 4.42 6.46 20.31
CA ARG A 376 5.31 7.49 20.88
C ARG A 376 5.65 7.36 22.36
N GLY A 377 4.72 6.87 23.19
CA GLY A 377 4.95 6.66 24.63
C GLY A 377 5.99 5.57 24.94
N ASP A 378 6.00 4.51 24.14
CA ASP A 378 6.82 3.31 24.38
C ASP A 378 8.20 3.37 23.70
N LEU A 379 8.45 4.39 22.86
CA LEU A 379 9.70 4.53 22.12
C LEU A 379 10.88 4.91 23.02
N SER A 380 12.07 4.37 22.74
CA SER A 380 13.32 4.80 23.39
C SER A 380 13.85 6.12 22.82
N LEU A 381 14.73 6.82 23.56
CA LEU A 381 15.36 8.07 23.08
C LEU A 381 16.19 7.85 21.81
N SER A 382 16.82 6.68 21.66
CA SER A 382 17.56 6.32 20.44
C SER A 382 16.65 6.14 19.23
N GLN A 383 15.50 5.48 19.39
CA GLN A 383 14.48 5.36 18.35
C GLN A 383 13.89 6.73 17.98
N LEU A 384 13.59 7.57 18.97
CA LEU A 384 13.13 8.95 18.76
C LEU A 384 14.17 9.77 17.99
N SER A 385 15.46 9.63 18.29
CA SER A 385 16.53 10.26 17.52
C SER A 385 16.51 9.88 16.04
N ARG A 386 16.34 8.59 15.72
CA ARG A 386 16.28 8.09 14.34
C ARG A 386 15.03 8.61 13.61
N ILE A 387 13.90 8.62 14.30
CA ILE A 387 12.62 9.15 13.79
C ILE A 387 12.75 10.65 13.48
N ILE A 388 13.27 11.44 14.41
CA ILE A 388 13.45 12.89 14.22
C ILE A 388 14.34 13.16 13.01
N TYR A 389 15.45 12.43 12.87
CA TYR A 389 16.32 12.56 11.70
C TYR A 389 15.55 12.27 10.40
N LEU A 390 14.88 11.13 10.30
CA LEU A 390 14.11 10.74 9.10
C LEU A 390 13.02 11.78 8.73
N PHE A 391 12.19 12.18 9.70
CA PHE A 391 11.11 13.14 9.45
C PHE A 391 11.61 14.57 9.21
N SER A 392 12.77 14.94 9.76
CA SER A 392 13.42 16.21 9.42
C SER A 392 13.90 16.21 7.96
N SER A 393 14.58 15.14 7.51
CA SER A 393 15.00 14.98 6.12
C SER A 393 13.81 15.03 5.16
N ASN A 394 12.72 14.31 5.47
CA ASN A 394 11.49 14.30 4.67
C ASN A 394 10.81 15.68 4.61
N MET A 395 10.89 16.49 5.67
CA MET A 395 10.33 17.85 5.67
C MET A 395 11.12 18.82 4.77
N HIS A 396 12.43 18.59 4.61
CA HIS A 396 13.30 19.40 3.76
C HIS A 396 13.41 18.90 2.31
N ASP A 397 12.93 17.70 2.02
CA ASP A 397 12.94 17.13 0.66
C ASP A 397 11.94 17.85 -0.25
N ALA A 398 12.46 18.64 -1.20
CA ALA A 398 11.66 19.39 -2.17
C ALA A 398 10.92 18.50 -3.18
N SER A 399 11.27 17.21 -3.30
CA SER A 399 10.59 16.28 -4.20
C SER A 399 9.28 15.72 -3.63
N LEU A 400 8.93 16.07 -2.38
CA LEU A 400 7.69 15.68 -1.71
C LEU A 400 6.69 16.84 -1.68
N SER A 401 5.39 16.53 -1.62
CA SER A 401 4.35 17.54 -1.51
C SER A 401 4.35 18.24 -0.15
N LEU A 402 3.91 19.51 -0.13
CA LEU A 402 3.80 20.32 1.09
C LEU A 402 2.86 19.70 2.15
N SER A 403 1.88 18.90 1.73
CA SER A 403 1.02 18.12 2.63
C SER A 403 1.82 17.10 3.46
N ILE A 404 2.80 16.44 2.86
CA ILE A 404 3.69 15.51 3.56
C ILE A 404 4.61 16.27 4.50
N HIS A 405 5.16 17.42 4.06
CA HIS A 405 5.97 18.28 4.95
C HIS A 405 5.20 18.71 6.20
N THR A 406 3.91 19.04 6.04
CA THR A 406 3.01 19.35 7.16
C THR A 406 2.81 18.16 8.09
N THR A 407 2.65 16.96 7.53
CA THR A 407 2.51 15.73 8.33
C THR A 407 3.79 15.45 9.12
N CYS A 408 4.97 15.63 8.51
CA CYS A 408 6.27 15.48 9.18
C CYS A 408 6.44 16.50 10.32
N ALA A 409 6.11 17.78 10.06
CA ALA A 409 6.16 18.83 11.07
C ALA A 409 5.22 18.53 12.26
N ARG A 410 3.98 18.14 11.97
CA ARG A 410 2.99 17.79 13.00
C ARG A 410 3.43 16.60 13.85
N LEU A 411 4.00 15.57 13.22
CA LEU A 411 4.53 14.42 13.95
C LEU A 411 5.65 14.84 14.90
N MET A 412 6.64 15.60 14.42
CA MET A 412 7.74 16.07 15.26
C MET A 412 7.22 16.87 16.47
N LEU A 413 6.16 17.66 16.31
CA LEU A 413 5.50 18.35 17.43
C LEU A 413 4.85 17.40 18.42
N ASN A 414 4.19 16.36 17.94
CA ASN A 414 3.59 15.33 18.80
C ASN A 414 4.62 14.48 19.56
N LEU A 415 5.91 14.54 19.17
CA LEU A 415 7.00 13.87 19.88
C LEU A 415 7.62 14.74 20.98
N VAL A 416 7.37 16.05 21.00
CA VAL A 416 7.95 16.99 21.98
C VAL A 416 7.60 16.60 23.41
N GLU A 417 6.32 16.31 23.67
CA GLU A 417 5.82 15.92 25.00
C GLU A 417 6.41 14.56 25.46
N PRO A 418 6.36 13.46 24.67
CA PRO A 418 7.02 12.21 25.03
C PRO A 418 8.53 12.32 25.27
N ILE A 419 9.24 13.14 24.48
CA ILE A 419 10.68 13.40 24.68
C ILE A 419 10.90 14.12 26.02
N PHE A 420 10.07 15.12 26.29
CA PHE A 420 10.12 15.88 27.54
C PHE A 420 9.84 14.98 28.74
N GLU A 421 8.84 14.09 28.66
CA GLU A 421 8.46 13.16 29.75
C GLU A 421 9.56 12.15 30.11
N LYS A 422 10.37 11.71 29.14
CA LYS A 422 11.44 10.71 29.35
C LYS A 422 12.70 11.22 30.05
N GLY A 423 12.85 12.55 30.22
CA GLY A 423 13.95 13.14 30.97
C GLY A 423 13.75 12.97 32.49
N ILE A 424 14.21 11.85 33.04
CA ILE A 424 14.12 11.54 34.49
C ILE A 424 15.49 11.74 35.15
N ASP A 425 16.54 11.22 34.52
CA ASP A 425 17.94 11.32 34.97
C ASP A 425 18.67 12.46 34.23
N GLN A 426 19.71 13.02 34.83
CA GLN A 426 20.47 14.14 34.25
C GLN A 426 20.99 13.83 32.82
N THR A 427 21.46 12.61 32.58
CA THR A 427 21.90 12.14 31.26
C THR A 427 20.76 12.10 30.24
N THR A 428 19.61 11.55 30.62
CA THR A 428 18.42 11.49 29.76
C THR A 428 17.79 12.86 29.51
N MET A 429 17.91 13.79 30.46
CA MET A 429 17.50 15.19 30.29
C MET A 429 18.37 15.90 29.25
N ASP A 430 19.69 15.70 29.32
CA ASP A 430 20.63 16.25 28.35
C ASP A 430 20.37 15.67 26.94
N GLU A 431 20.12 14.36 26.82
CA GLU A 431 19.73 13.72 25.56
C GLU A 431 18.39 14.26 25.02
N ALA A 432 17.36 14.36 25.86
CA ALA A 432 16.05 14.90 25.48
C ALA A 432 16.17 16.36 24.99
N ARG A 433 16.99 17.17 25.66
CA ARG A 433 17.28 18.55 25.25
C ARG A 433 17.94 18.62 23.88
N ILE A 434 18.92 17.76 23.61
CA ILE A 434 19.57 17.66 22.29
C ILE A 434 18.52 17.31 21.21
N LEU A 435 17.62 16.38 21.49
CA LEU A 435 16.54 15.99 20.56
C LEU A 435 15.56 17.14 20.28
N LEU A 436 15.11 17.85 21.33
CA LEU A 436 14.26 19.03 21.18
C LEU A 436 14.96 20.14 20.37
N GLY A 437 16.26 20.34 20.61
CA GLY A 437 17.09 21.26 19.84
C GLY A 437 17.22 20.88 18.36
N ARG A 438 17.26 19.58 18.03
CA ARG A 438 17.25 19.11 16.63
C ARG A 438 15.92 19.38 15.94
N ILE A 439 14.79 19.20 16.64
CA ILE A 439 13.45 19.55 16.10
C ILE A 439 13.37 21.05 15.83
N LEU A 440 13.84 21.87 16.78
CA LEU A 440 13.90 23.33 16.62
C LEU A 440 14.73 23.73 15.39
N ASP A 441 15.91 23.14 15.22
CA ASP A 441 16.81 23.43 14.09
C ASP A 441 16.18 23.06 12.74
N ALA A 442 15.51 21.90 12.65
CA ALA A 442 14.78 21.51 11.45
C ALA A 442 13.67 22.53 11.09
N PHE A 443 12.95 23.04 12.08
CA PHE A 443 11.89 24.03 11.86
C PHE A 443 12.45 25.35 11.36
N VAL A 444 13.56 25.83 11.96
CA VAL A 444 14.30 27.01 11.51
C VAL A 444 14.80 26.83 10.08
N GLY A 445 15.36 25.67 9.76
CA GLY A 445 15.76 25.31 8.41
C GLY A 445 14.62 25.45 7.40
N LYS A 446 13.39 25.06 7.78
CA LYS A 446 12.24 25.10 6.86
C LYS A 446 11.77 26.53 6.63
N PHE A 447 11.77 27.37 7.67
CA PHE A 447 11.55 28.81 7.53
C PHE A 447 12.61 29.47 6.63
N ASN A 448 13.88 29.01 6.70
CA ASN A 448 14.93 29.50 5.80
C ASN A 448 14.68 29.11 4.33
N THR A 449 14.21 27.87 4.08
CA THR A 449 13.79 27.45 2.73
C THR A 449 12.65 28.30 2.24
N PHE A 450 11.60 28.47 3.05
CA PHE A 450 10.44 29.29 2.71
C PHE A 450 10.78 30.75 2.46
N LYS A 451 11.70 31.33 3.23
CA LYS A 451 12.19 32.69 2.96
C LYS A 451 12.71 32.88 1.52
N ARG A 452 13.27 31.84 0.90
CA ARG A 452 13.76 31.90 -0.49
C ARG A 452 12.67 31.55 -1.52
N THR A 453 11.84 30.57 -1.21
CA THR A 453 10.81 30.06 -2.13
C THR A 453 9.56 30.96 -2.20
N ILE A 454 9.18 31.60 -1.10
CA ILE A 454 7.97 32.44 -1.01
C ILE A 454 8.00 33.63 -1.99
N PRO A 455 9.09 34.43 -2.07
CA PRO A 455 9.16 35.53 -3.03
C PRO A 455 9.00 35.06 -4.48
N GLN A 456 9.64 33.95 -4.85
CA GLN A 456 9.54 33.35 -6.18
C GLN A 456 8.11 32.91 -6.51
N LEU A 457 7.44 32.24 -5.57
CA LEU A 457 6.04 31.82 -5.74
C LEU A 457 5.07 33.00 -5.84
N LEU A 458 5.36 34.11 -5.15
CA LEU A 458 4.54 35.33 -5.24
C LEU A 458 4.74 36.05 -6.58
N GLU A 459 5.97 36.13 -7.08
CA GLU A 459 6.29 36.67 -8.42
C GLU A 459 5.64 35.82 -9.51
N GLU A 460 5.78 34.49 -9.46
CA GLU A 460 5.15 33.56 -10.41
C GLU A 460 3.62 33.57 -10.33
N ALA A 461 3.03 33.77 -9.14
CA ALA A 461 1.58 33.91 -8.98
C ALA A 461 1.05 35.25 -9.53
N GLU A 462 1.83 36.32 -9.46
CA GLU A 462 1.49 37.63 -10.04
C GLU A 462 1.66 37.64 -11.57
N GLU A 463 2.69 36.97 -12.10
CA GLU A 463 2.86 36.72 -13.53
C GLU A 463 1.82 35.75 -14.10
N GLY A 464 1.48 34.69 -13.37
CA GLY A 464 0.45 33.71 -13.73
C GLY A 464 -0.96 34.32 -13.80
N LYS A 465 -1.30 35.22 -12.86
CA LYS A 465 -2.54 36.02 -12.90
C LYS A 465 -2.58 36.98 -14.09
N SER A 466 -1.43 37.56 -14.45
CA SER A 466 -1.27 38.43 -15.62
C SER A 466 -1.39 37.66 -16.95
N ARG A 467 -0.88 36.42 -17.01
CA ARG A 467 -0.99 35.53 -18.17
C ARG A 467 -2.37 34.90 -18.30
N SER A 468 -3.05 34.57 -17.19
CA SER A 468 -4.42 34.04 -17.21
C SER A 468 -5.44 35.08 -17.65
N THR A 469 -5.25 36.36 -17.32
CA THR A 469 -6.10 37.46 -17.82
C THR A 469 -5.91 37.75 -19.31
N LEU A 470 -4.74 37.44 -19.88
CA LEU A 470 -4.47 37.53 -21.32
C LEU A 470 -4.99 36.29 -22.07
N ARG A 471 -4.81 35.08 -21.52
CA ARG A 471 -5.34 33.83 -22.11
C ARG A 471 -6.86 33.70 -22.03
N SER A 472 -7.50 34.24 -21.00
CA SER A 472 -8.98 34.28 -20.93
C SER A 472 -9.60 35.16 -22.02
N LYS A 473 -8.80 35.95 -22.75
CA LYS A 473 -9.23 36.78 -23.87
C LYS A 473 -8.96 36.16 -25.25
N LEU A 474 -8.24 35.04 -25.35
CA LEU A 474 -8.02 34.32 -26.60
C LEU A 474 -8.13 32.79 -26.40
N GLU A 475 -9.33 32.30 -26.71
CA GLU A 475 -9.68 30.97 -27.25
C GLU A 475 -9.67 29.69 -26.36
N VAL A 476 -10.81 29.00 -26.49
CA VAL A 476 -11.06 27.56 -26.35
C VAL A 476 -10.92 26.95 -27.76
N PRO A 477 -10.56 25.66 -28.04
CA PRO A 477 -10.02 24.55 -27.24
C PRO A 477 -8.76 23.92 -27.91
N VAL A 478 -7.55 24.13 -27.39
CA VAL A 478 -6.33 23.38 -27.81
C VAL A 478 -5.61 22.77 -26.60
N GLN A 479 -6.36 22.35 -25.59
CA GLN A 479 -5.80 21.74 -24.38
C GLN A 479 -5.77 20.20 -24.43
N ALA A 480 -6.43 19.59 -25.42
CA ALA A 480 -6.62 18.13 -25.47
C ALA A 480 -5.48 17.33 -26.12
N VAL A 481 -4.49 17.98 -26.75
CA VAL A 481 -3.49 17.29 -27.59
C VAL A 481 -2.09 17.16 -26.93
N LEU A 482 -1.78 17.89 -25.85
CA LEU A 482 -0.40 17.97 -25.34
C LEU A 482 -0.16 17.58 -23.86
N ASN A 483 -1.15 17.09 -23.10
CA ASN A 483 -0.94 16.61 -21.71
C ASN A 483 -0.06 17.53 -20.82
N LEU A 484 -0.16 18.86 -20.97
CA LEU A 484 0.42 19.79 -20.00
C LEU A 484 -0.56 20.00 -18.85
N SER A 485 -0.12 19.69 -17.63
CA SER A 485 -0.81 20.05 -16.39
C SER A 485 -1.19 21.53 -16.40
N GLY A 486 -2.45 21.82 -16.10
CA GLY A 486 -3.03 23.17 -16.18
C GLY A 486 -2.61 24.10 -15.02
N PRO A 487 -2.84 25.43 -15.14
CA PRO A 487 -2.32 26.48 -14.25
C PRO A 487 -3.07 26.63 -12.90
N VAL A 488 -3.66 25.57 -12.36
CA VAL A 488 -4.48 25.59 -11.12
C VAL A 488 -3.64 25.25 -9.86
N GLU A 489 -2.38 24.85 -10.01
CA GLU A 489 -1.55 24.35 -8.92
C GLU A 489 -1.07 25.45 -7.94
N ASN A 490 -0.76 26.66 -8.44
CA ASN A 490 -0.09 27.70 -7.63
C ASN A 490 -0.94 28.25 -6.46
N SER A 491 -2.27 28.35 -6.61
CA SER A 491 -3.15 28.85 -5.53
C SER A 491 -3.25 27.85 -4.37
N LYS A 492 -3.29 26.55 -4.71
CA LYS A 492 -3.32 25.46 -3.74
C LYS A 492 -1.99 25.34 -3.01
N GLU A 493 -0.88 25.49 -3.72
CA GLU A 493 0.47 25.48 -3.14
C GLU A 493 0.71 26.63 -2.15
N VAL A 494 0.21 27.83 -2.45
CA VAL A 494 0.24 28.96 -1.51
C VAL A 494 -0.60 28.66 -0.26
N GLY A 495 -1.78 28.06 -0.42
CA GLY A 495 -2.62 27.61 0.70
C GLY A 495 -1.93 26.57 1.59
N ASP A 496 -1.29 25.56 0.98
CA ASP A 496 -0.56 24.51 1.70
C ASP A 496 0.69 25.08 2.41
N CYS A 497 1.40 26.02 1.80
CA CYS A 497 2.49 26.77 2.42
C CYS A 497 2.02 27.54 3.67
N LYS A 498 0.91 28.29 3.56
CA LYS A 498 0.32 29.00 4.71
C LYS A 498 -0.02 28.05 5.84
N HIS A 499 -0.61 26.89 5.53
CA HIS A 499 -0.97 25.88 6.52
C HIS A 499 0.25 25.26 7.22
N LEU A 500 1.32 25.00 6.48
CA LEU A 500 2.58 24.54 7.05
C LEU A 500 3.20 25.60 7.98
N ILE A 501 3.23 26.86 7.54
CA ILE A 501 3.75 27.96 8.37
C ILE A 501 2.96 28.08 9.67
N LYS A 502 1.62 28.07 9.61
CA LYS A 502 0.76 28.06 10.81
C LYS A 502 1.12 26.91 11.75
N THR A 503 1.31 25.69 11.20
CA THR A 503 1.70 24.50 12.00
C THR A 503 3.05 24.67 12.68
N LEU A 504 4.08 25.15 11.96
CA LEU A 504 5.42 25.36 12.50
C LEU A 504 5.42 26.44 13.60
N VAL A 505 4.66 27.51 13.40
CA VAL A 505 4.56 28.65 14.32
C VAL A 505 3.87 28.24 15.63
N MET A 506 2.73 27.53 15.56
CA MET A 506 2.05 27.00 16.76
C MET A 506 2.95 26.03 17.55
N GLY A 507 3.69 25.18 16.85
CA GLY A 507 4.58 24.21 17.47
C GLY A 507 5.79 24.81 18.19
N MET A 508 6.23 26.00 17.75
CA MET A 508 7.42 26.68 18.26
C MET A 508 7.30 27.01 19.75
N LYS A 509 6.11 27.43 20.21
CA LYS A 509 5.83 27.70 21.64
C LYS A 509 6.11 26.50 22.50
N THR A 510 5.58 25.34 22.11
CA THR A 510 5.72 24.09 22.86
C THR A 510 7.17 23.64 22.91
N ILE A 511 7.92 23.77 21.80
CA ILE A 511 9.34 23.40 21.75
C ILE A 511 10.17 24.31 22.65
N ILE A 512 10.06 25.63 22.51
CA ILE A 512 10.83 26.61 23.30
C ILE A 512 10.53 26.46 24.80
N TRP A 513 9.25 26.30 25.14
CA TRP A 513 8.84 26.04 26.52
C TRP A 513 9.45 24.74 27.06
N SER A 514 9.41 23.66 26.29
CA SER A 514 9.96 22.35 26.70
C SER A 514 11.47 22.39 26.89
N ILE A 515 12.21 23.07 26.00
CA ILE A 515 13.68 23.26 26.13
C ILE A 515 14.00 24.05 27.39
N THR A 516 13.24 25.13 27.67
CA THR A 516 13.47 26.00 28.84
C THR A 516 13.24 25.28 30.17
N HIS A 517 12.34 24.28 30.19
CA HIS A 517 11.96 23.54 31.38
C HIS A 517 12.58 22.12 31.45
N ALA A 518 13.47 21.76 30.52
CA ALA A 518 14.02 20.41 30.40
C ALA A 518 14.89 19.96 31.59
N HIS A 519 15.49 20.90 32.35
CA HIS A 519 16.39 20.60 33.47
C HIS A 519 15.72 20.62 34.85
N ILE A 520 14.39 20.70 34.93
CA ILE A 520 13.69 20.69 36.22
C ILE A 520 13.47 19.21 36.63
N PRO A 521 14.09 18.71 37.73
CA PRO A 521 13.86 17.36 38.23
C PRO A 521 12.38 17.17 38.55
N ARG A 522 11.75 16.18 37.95
CA ARG A 522 10.33 15.87 38.22
C ARG A 522 10.25 14.86 39.36
N SER A 523 9.65 15.26 40.48
CA SER A 523 9.23 14.33 41.53
C SER A 523 8.04 13.52 41.01
N GLN A 524 8.16 12.19 40.99
CA GLN A 524 7.04 11.32 40.64
C GLN A 524 5.88 11.52 41.62
N VAL A 525 4.66 11.72 41.12
CA VAL A 525 3.43 11.41 41.86
C VAL A 525 2.90 10.12 41.26
N SER A 526 3.01 9.02 42.01
CA SER A 526 2.40 7.73 41.66
C SER A 526 0.87 7.85 41.67
N PRO A 527 0.13 7.12 40.81
CA PRO A 527 -1.32 7.06 40.90
C PRO A 527 -1.73 6.09 42.03
N SER A 528 -1.83 6.57 43.27
CA SER A 528 -2.50 5.81 44.34
C SER A 528 -3.98 6.17 44.39
N ALA A 529 -4.82 5.16 44.17
CA ALA A 529 -6.25 5.21 44.44
C ALA A 529 -6.52 5.60 45.91
N HIS A 530 -7.65 6.29 46.11
CA HIS A 530 -8.31 6.67 47.37
C HIS A 530 -7.91 7.98 48.08
N GLY A 531 -8.74 9.00 47.76
CA GLY A 531 -9.21 10.15 48.54
C GLY A 531 -8.69 10.43 49.95
N THR A 532 -8.05 11.59 50.14
CA THR A 532 -8.49 12.75 50.95
C THR A 532 -7.44 13.87 50.89
N PRO A 533 -7.79 15.16 51.06
CA PRO A 533 -6.85 16.27 50.90
C PRO A 533 -6.08 16.52 52.21
N GLN A 534 -4.75 16.53 52.19
CA GLN A 534 -3.96 16.96 53.34
C GLN A 534 -2.89 18.00 52.97
N GLN A 535 -2.86 19.03 53.80
CA GLN A 535 -2.13 20.29 53.67
C GLN A 535 -0.62 20.14 53.48
N VAL A 536 -0.08 20.95 52.58
CA VAL A 536 1.36 21.19 52.41
C VAL A 536 1.85 22.08 53.57
N LEU A 537 2.66 21.51 54.46
CA LEU A 537 3.50 22.25 55.40
C LEU A 537 4.97 22.07 54.98
N ALA A 538 5.57 23.17 54.54
CA ALA A 538 6.98 23.25 54.22
C ALA A 538 7.82 23.02 55.48
N SER A 539 8.84 22.14 55.39
CA SER A 539 9.94 22.12 56.35
C SER A 539 11.26 22.18 55.57
N SER A 540 12.03 23.19 55.94
CA SER A 540 13.37 23.51 55.46
C SER A 540 14.42 22.61 56.11
N SER A 541 15.26 21.97 55.31
CA SER A 541 16.56 21.48 55.76
C SER A 541 17.62 21.72 54.67
N SER A 542 18.53 22.62 54.99
CA SER A 542 19.76 22.98 54.30
C SER A 542 20.80 21.86 54.37
N GLY A 543 21.53 21.59 53.27
CA GLY A 543 22.83 20.91 53.33
C GLY A 543 23.13 19.84 52.28
N SER A 544 23.10 20.16 50.99
CA SER A 544 23.98 19.54 49.98
C SER A 544 23.94 20.38 48.70
N SER A 545 25.10 20.87 48.24
CA SER A 545 25.25 21.61 46.99
C SER A 545 25.01 20.70 45.77
N MET A 546 23.74 20.47 45.45
CA MET A 546 23.31 20.06 44.12
C MET A 546 23.46 21.28 43.18
N PRO A 547 24.02 21.13 41.96
CA PRO A 547 24.03 22.23 41.01
C PRO A 547 22.58 22.66 40.78
N GLN A 548 22.27 23.94 41.01
CA GLN A 548 20.92 24.45 40.78
C GLN A 548 20.49 24.08 39.36
N PRO A 549 19.27 23.54 39.15
CA PRO A 549 18.81 23.20 37.82
C PRO A 549 18.82 24.46 36.97
N PHE A 550 19.69 24.48 35.96
CA PHE A 550 19.84 25.62 35.05
C PHE A 550 18.50 25.88 34.36
N LYS A 551 17.86 27.01 34.69
CA LYS A 551 16.60 27.45 34.10
C LYS A 551 16.93 28.41 32.95
N GLY A 552 16.77 27.95 31.71
CA GLY A 552 17.00 28.77 30.52
C GLY A 552 17.53 27.99 29.33
N MET A 553 17.47 28.63 28.16
CA MET A 553 18.08 28.14 26.92
C MET A 553 19.59 28.43 26.93
N ARG A 554 20.38 27.52 26.35
CA ARG A 554 21.83 27.74 26.11
C ARG A 554 22.01 28.72 24.96
N GLU A 555 23.19 29.33 24.87
CA GLU A 555 23.50 30.33 23.84
C GLU A 555 23.27 29.81 22.40
N ASP A 556 23.61 28.54 22.13
CA ASP A 556 23.39 27.90 20.84
C ASP A 556 21.90 27.70 20.53
N GLU A 557 21.08 27.40 21.54
CA GLU A 557 19.64 27.22 21.41
C GLU A 557 18.92 28.57 21.22
N VAL A 558 19.37 29.61 21.92
CA VAL A 558 18.88 30.99 21.73
C VAL A 558 19.21 31.45 20.31
N TRP A 559 20.42 31.15 19.81
CA TRP A 559 20.80 31.48 18.45
C TRP A 559 19.92 30.76 17.42
N LYS A 560 19.64 29.47 17.60
CA LYS A 560 18.69 28.72 16.75
C LYS A 560 17.28 29.34 16.81
N ALA A 561 16.75 29.61 18.00
CA ALA A 561 15.44 30.25 18.17
C ALA A 561 15.37 31.64 17.52
N SER A 562 16.46 32.41 17.55
CA SER A 562 16.55 33.72 16.88
C SER A 562 16.39 33.63 15.36
N GLY A 563 16.81 32.50 14.77
CA GLY A 563 16.63 32.21 13.34
C GLY A 563 15.15 32.13 12.94
N VAL A 564 14.27 31.70 13.84
CA VAL A 564 12.81 31.68 13.61
C VAL A 564 12.28 33.09 13.42
N LEU A 565 12.74 34.07 14.21
CA LEU A 565 12.31 35.46 14.04
C LEU A 565 12.87 36.06 12.76
N LYS A 566 14.16 35.85 12.49
CA LYS A 566 14.81 36.41 11.30
C LYS A 566 14.19 35.91 10.00
N SER A 567 13.76 34.66 9.95
CA SER A 567 13.23 34.03 8.73
C SER A 567 11.71 33.90 8.71
N GLY A 568 11.08 33.70 9.87
CA GLY A 568 9.63 33.60 10.03
C GLY A 568 8.90 34.90 9.73
N VAL A 569 9.48 36.07 10.07
CA VAL A 569 8.89 37.38 9.72
C VAL A 569 8.79 37.57 8.21
N HIS A 570 9.74 37.05 7.44
CA HIS A 570 9.67 37.11 5.97
C HIS A 570 8.59 36.18 5.40
N CYS A 571 8.24 35.11 6.12
CA CYS A 571 7.18 34.19 5.74
C CYS A 571 5.78 34.78 5.99
N LEU A 572 5.66 35.81 6.83
CA LEU A 572 4.39 36.52 7.07
C LEU A 572 3.90 37.29 5.84
N ALA A 573 4.79 37.62 4.89
CA ALA A 573 4.43 38.28 3.62
C ALA A 573 3.42 37.49 2.77
N LEU A 574 3.24 36.18 3.01
CA LEU A 574 2.21 35.37 2.36
C LEU A 574 0.78 35.68 2.84
N PHE A 575 0.61 36.22 4.05
CA PHE A 575 -0.68 36.49 4.66
C PHE A 575 -1.14 37.90 4.29
N LYS A 576 -1.61 38.08 3.04
CA LYS A 576 -2.14 39.37 2.55
C LYS A 576 -3.50 39.77 3.18
N ASP A 577 -4.19 38.86 3.89
CA ASP A 577 -5.46 39.13 4.57
C ASP A 577 -5.20 39.68 5.99
N LYS A 578 -5.71 40.90 6.25
CA LYS A 578 -5.44 41.72 7.45
C LYS A 578 -5.79 41.07 8.79
N ASP A 579 -6.64 40.06 8.80
CA ASP A 579 -7.06 39.39 10.03
C ASP A 579 -6.21 38.13 10.31
N GLU A 580 -5.89 37.33 9.28
CA GLU A 580 -4.94 36.20 9.43
C GLU A 580 -3.52 36.68 9.76
N GLU A 581 -3.11 37.80 9.16
CA GLU A 581 -1.82 38.43 9.43
C GLU A 581 -1.73 38.90 10.88
N ARG A 582 -2.79 39.53 11.40
CA ARG A 582 -2.86 40.00 12.79
C ARG A 582 -2.82 38.86 13.80
N ASP A 583 -3.53 37.76 13.56
CA ASP A 583 -3.48 36.58 14.42
C ASP A 583 -2.09 35.94 14.43
N MET A 584 -1.45 35.81 13.26
CA MET A 584 -0.10 35.27 13.16
C MET A 584 0.94 36.18 13.81
N ILE A 585 0.84 37.50 13.61
CA ILE A 585 1.69 38.49 14.25
C ILE A 585 1.51 38.45 15.77
N HIS A 586 0.26 38.37 16.27
CA HIS A 586 -0.02 38.26 17.70
C HIS A 586 0.58 36.97 18.29
N LEU A 587 0.43 35.85 17.59
CA LEU A 587 1.09 34.59 17.95
C LEU A 587 2.62 34.80 18.02
N PHE A 588 3.25 35.34 16.97
CA PHE A 588 4.69 35.63 16.93
C PHE A 588 5.16 36.55 18.08
N PHE A 589 4.42 37.60 18.41
CA PHE A 589 4.75 38.51 19.51
C PHE A 589 4.50 37.90 20.90
N GLU A 590 3.46 37.09 21.09
CA GLU A 590 3.22 36.37 22.35
C GLU A 590 4.38 35.42 22.67
N TYR A 591 4.96 34.76 21.65
CA TYR A 591 6.05 33.79 21.83
C TYR A 591 7.36 34.40 22.35
N PHE A 592 7.70 35.62 21.92
CA PHE A 592 8.94 36.30 22.34
C PHE A 592 8.71 37.37 23.41
N GLY A 593 7.49 37.89 23.51
CA GLY A 593 7.10 38.90 24.50
C GLY A 593 7.01 38.35 25.93
N TYR A 594 6.55 37.10 26.13
CA TYR A 594 6.43 36.52 27.46
C TYR A 594 7.76 36.06 28.07
N HIS A 595 8.74 35.69 27.25
CA HIS A 595 10.10 35.38 27.72
C HIS A 595 11.00 36.61 27.87
N GLY A 596 10.64 37.74 27.25
CA GLY A 596 11.29 39.03 27.47
C GLY A 596 10.99 39.69 28.82
N ALA A 597 10.05 39.16 29.60
CA ALA A 597 9.60 39.75 30.86
C ALA A 597 9.99 38.96 32.13
N THR A 598 10.73 37.86 32.03
CA THR A 598 11.35 37.23 33.21
C THR A 598 12.78 37.72 33.36
N ARG A 599 12.95 38.76 34.20
CA ARG A 599 14.26 39.17 34.72
C ARG A 599 15.00 37.95 35.29
N LEU A 600 15.98 37.46 34.57
CA LEU A 600 16.98 36.51 35.05
C LEU A 600 18.33 37.23 35.05
N ASN A 601 18.72 37.70 36.23
CA ASN A 601 20.08 38.10 36.64
C ASN A 601 20.94 38.81 35.58
N GLY A 602 20.65 40.09 35.33
CA GLY A 602 21.68 41.10 35.04
C GLY A 602 22.37 41.08 33.67
N HIS A 603 22.18 40.07 32.81
CA HIS A 603 22.70 40.08 31.45
C HIS A 603 21.58 40.31 30.42
N VAL A 604 21.52 41.57 30.02
CA VAL A 604 20.55 42.17 29.13
C VAL A 604 20.84 41.77 27.67
N PHE A 605 20.00 40.94 27.05
CA PHE A 605 19.92 40.81 25.58
C PHE A 605 18.94 41.87 25.02
N ILE A 606 19.39 43.13 24.96
CA ILE A 606 18.75 44.16 24.12
C ILE A 606 19.21 43.92 22.68
N VAL A 607 18.53 43.03 21.95
CA VAL A 607 18.58 43.02 20.48
C VAL A 607 17.23 42.51 19.92
N TYR A 608 16.10 43.10 20.31
CA TYR A 608 14.82 42.68 19.70
C TYR A 608 13.82 43.80 19.36
N ALA A 609 14.27 45.06 19.27
CA ALA A 609 13.39 46.18 18.90
C ALA A 609 13.86 47.04 17.72
N ARG A 610 14.93 46.67 17.00
CA ARG A 610 15.50 47.53 15.94
C ARG A 610 15.51 46.94 14.53
N ALA A 611 14.76 45.86 14.32
CA ALA A 611 14.53 45.27 12.99
C ALA A 611 13.04 45.00 12.80
N PHE A 612 12.25 46.08 12.88
CA PHE A 612 10.90 46.19 12.33
C PHE A 612 10.85 47.49 11.56
#